data_AF-A0A7Y5Q4M7-F1
#
_entry.id   AF-A0A7Y5Q4M7-F1
#
_cell.length_a   1.000
_cell.length_b   1.000
_cell.length_c   1.000
_cell.angle_alpha   90.00
_cell.angle_beta   90.00
_cell.angle_gamma   90.00
#
_symmetry.space_group_name_H-M   'P 1'
#
loop_
_entity.id
_entity.type
_entity.pdbx_description
1 polymer ?
#
loop_
_entity_poly.entity_id
_entity_poly.type
_entity_poly.pdbx_seq_one_letter_code
_entity_poly.pdbx_strand_id
1 'polypeptide(L)'
;MSTFYDNADKVSEGLIKRGIDDRQRLLRNEAEDYLRAESLAIDERRPKLWKPDYSSEAAFLKSVEPNRQRWLQAVGDFGPEVDEGEPVIEPFLEDHRIEAWWITLPWRGNYRIRGVLGLPKQRAERLPLVIAQHGIGSDPEKVFGLTDASGAYASFGRRLINDGFAVFAPMHVTGGGPRGRLERLCLMLGKKLWGLEINQYARLLDYLQQRPELDPERIGMWGLSLGGAYTLMTLPLEPRIKVGVSAAWFNHRVRKMVVDDPRHSCFLSTTEEHVFIPNWLTEFSDSDLCALIAPRAFMAQVGKCDGISWWPWVVEEFEVAQEHYDKLGVGEKIVLDLHEGGHEIHYEEGLDFLRRWL
;
A
#
# COMPACT_ATOMS: atom_id res chain seq x y z
N MET A 1 26.28 35.79 -19.30
CA MET A 1 25.98 35.62 -17.86
C MET A 1 26.66 36.73 -17.09
N SER A 2 25.94 37.48 -16.27
CA SER A 2 26.56 38.46 -15.36
C SER A 2 27.28 37.69 -14.26
N THR A 3 28.59 37.90 -14.09
CA THR A 3 29.32 37.42 -12.92
C THR A 3 28.97 38.30 -11.73
N PHE A 4 28.88 37.73 -10.52
CA PHE A 4 28.64 38.51 -9.30
C PHE A 4 29.84 39.41 -8.94
N TYR A 5 31.03 38.95 -9.28
CA TYR A 5 32.32 39.62 -9.07
C TYR A 5 33.38 38.91 -9.92
N ASP A 6 34.39 39.67 -10.35
CA ASP A 6 35.50 39.13 -11.17
C ASP A 6 36.66 38.59 -10.32
N ASN A 7 36.78 39.06 -9.07
CA ASN A 7 37.76 38.57 -8.10
C ASN A 7 37.15 38.65 -6.68
N ALA A 8 37.02 37.49 -6.03
CA ALA A 8 36.43 37.38 -4.69
C ALA A 8 37.25 38.12 -3.62
N ASP A 9 38.58 38.23 -3.79
CA ASP A 9 39.47 38.92 -2.84
C ASP A 9 39.29 40.44 -2.84
N LYS A 10 38.59 40.98 -3.86
CA LYS A 10 38.41 42.43 -4.07
C LYS A 10 37.00 42.92 -3.74
N VAL A 11 36.14 42.07 -3.20
CA VAL A 11 34.74 42.40 -2.90
C VAL A 11 34.40 42.09 -1.44
N SER A 12 33.30 42.65 -0.95
CA SER A 12 32.85 42.40 0.42
C SER A 12 32.36 40.96 0.61
N GLU A 13 32.52 40.43 1.82
CA GLU A 13 31.95 39.13 2.22
C GLU A 13 30.45 39.04 1.92
N GLY A 14 29.70 40.14 2.10
CA GLY A 14 28.27 40.19 1.79
C GLY A 14 27.95 39.93 0.31
N LEU A 15 28.77 40.46 -0.62
CA LEU A 15 28.59 40.21 -2.05
C LEU A 15 28.96 38.76 -2.41
N ILE A 16 30.00 38.21 -1.77
CA ILE A 16 30.38 36.79 -1.91
C ILE A 16 29.24 35.89 -1.47
N LYS A 17 28.69 36.12 -0.26
CA LYS A 17 27.58 35.34 0.31
C LYS A 17 26.35 35.39 -0.59
N ARG A 18 25.97 36.58 -1.09
CA ARG A 18 24.87 36.72 -2.05
C ARG A 18 25.11 35.90 -3.32
N GLY A 19 26.33 35.97 -3.88
CA GLY A 19 26.69 35.18 -5.05
C GLY A 19 26.71 33.67 -4.80
N ILE A 20 27.02 33.22 -3.58
CA ILE A 20 26.89 31.81 -3.18
C ILE A 20 25.42 31.42 -3.08
N ASP A 21 24.59 32.21 -2.40
CA ASP A 21 23.17 31.94 -2.19
C ASP A 21 22.41 31.88 -3.53
N ASP A 22 22.70 32.80 -4.46
CA ASP A 22 22.08 32.80 -5.79
C ASP A 22 22.52 31.59 -6.63
N ARG A 23 23.81 31.20 -6.60
CA ARG A 23 24.30 29.98 -7.27
C ARG A 23 23.71 28.71 -6.64
N GLN A 24 23.60 28.66 -5.32
CA GLN A 24 22.98 27.55 -4.59
C GLN A 24 21.49 27.40 -4.94
N ARG A 25 20.76 28.52 -4.99
CA ARG A 25 19.36 28.52 -5.43
C ARG A 25 19.22 27.99 -6.85
N LEU A 26 20.06 28.48 -7.78
CA LEU A 26 20.04 28.02 -9.17
C LEU A 26 20.33 26.51 -9.26
N LEU A 27 21.41 26.04 -8.63
CA LEU A 27 21.79 24.63 -8.65
C LEU A 27 20.70 23.71 -8.07
N ARG A 28 20.02 24.12 -7.00
CA ARG A 28 18.91 23.34 -6.43
C ARG A 28 17.77 23.20 -7.42
N ASN A 29 17.39 24.28 -8.10
CA ASN A 29 16.33 24.25 -9.11
C ASN A 29 16.75 23.39 -10.31
N GLU A 30 17.96 23.58 -10.84
CA GLU A 30 18.48 22.79 -11.97
C GLU A 30 18.55 21.29 -11.64
N ALA A 31 19.00 20.94 -10.43
CA ALA A 31 19.07 19.55 -9.98
C ALA A 31 17.68 18.94 -9.81
N GLU A 32 16.73 19.69 -9.23
CA GLU A 32 15.36 19.22 -9.08
C GLU A 32 14.65 19.05 -10.43
N ASP A 33 14.78 20.02 -11.34
CA ASP A 33 14.21 19.94 -12.69
C ASP A 33 14.76 18.73 -13.46
N TYR A 34 16.07 18.48 -13.37
CA TYR A 34 16.69 17.31 -13.97
C TYR A 34 16.15 16.00 -13.39
N LEU A 35 16.15 15.83 -12.06
CA LEU A 35 15.67 14.62 -11.40
C LEU A 35 14.16 14.39 -11.60
N ARG A 36 13.38 15.47 -11.68
CA ARG A 36 11.95 15.43 -11.99
C ARG A 36 11.73 14.97 -13.42
N ALA A 37 12.47 15.50 -14.40
CA ALA A 37 12.42 15.04 -15.79
C ALA A 37 12.78 13.55 -15.91
N GLU A 38 13.84 13.10 -15.21
CA GLU A 38 14.19 11.68 -15.14
C GLU A 38 13.07 10.83 -14.54
N SER A 39 12.33 11.34 -13.55
CA SER A 39 11.20 10.64 -12.93
C SER A 39 9.97 10.57 -13.84
N LEU A 40 9.74 11.60 -14.66
CA LEU A 40 8.63 11.67 -15.62
C LEU A 40 8.81 10.70 -16.81
N ALA A 41 10.02 10.23 -17.08
CA ALA A 41 10.33 9.36 -18.22
C ALA A 41 9.91 7.87 -18.03
N ILE A 42 8.97 7.56 -17.13
CA ILE A 42 8.51 6.18 -16.90
C ILE A 42 7.91 5.55 -18.16
N ASP A 43 7.12 6.31 -18.93
CA ASP A 43 6.40 5.79 -20.10
C ASP A 43 7.36 5.37 -21.22
N GLU A 44 8.57 5.94 -21.25
CA GLU A 44 9.63 5.54 -22.19
C GLU A 44 10.41 4.28 -21.74
N ARG A 45 10.40 4.00 -20.43
CA ARG A 45 11.10 2.86 -19.82
C ARG A 45 10.21 1.63 -19.73
N ARG A 46 8.94 1.80 -19.35
CA ARG A 46 7.99 0.71 -19.06
C ARG A 46 7.90 -0.33 -20.20
N PRO A 47 7.74 0.04 -21.49
CA PRO A 47 7.62 -0.94 -22.58
C PRO A 47 8.88 -1.81 -22.79
N LYS A 48 10.05 -1.38 -22.28
CA LYS A 48 11.30 -2.13 -22.38
C LYS A 48 11.44 -3.16 -21.24
N LEU A 49 10.80 -2.89 -20.11
CA LEU A 49 10.88 -3.68 -18.87
C LEU A 49 9.69 -4.66 -18.72
N TRP A 50 8.58 -4.37 -19.38
CA TRP A 50 7.35 -5.16 -19.33
C TRP A 50 7.09 -5.84 -20.66
N LYS A 51 6.97 -7.18 -20.63
CA LYS A 51 6.66 -8.01 -21.79
C LYS A 51 5.55 -9.03 -21.48
N PRO A 52 4.35 -8.56 -21.08
CA PRO A 52 3.26 -9.44 -20.72
C PRO A 52 2.78 -10.27 -21.92
N ASP A 53 2.57 -11.56 -21.70
CA ASP A 53 2.02 -12.50 -22.68
C ASP A 53 0.55 -12.79 -22.36
N TYR A 54 -0.37 -12.19 -23.11
CA TYR A 54 -1.81 -12.34 -22.91
C TYR A 54 -2.41 -13.57 -23.63
N SER A 55 -1.60 -14.49 -24.15
CA SER A 55 -2.12 -15.67 -24.86
C SER A 55 -2.90 -16.64 -23.96
N SER A 56 -2.62 -16.63 -22.65
CA SER A 56 -3.38 -17.34 -21.61
C SER A 56 -3.03 -16.79 -20.23
N GLU A 57 -3.86 -17.06 -19.22
CA GLU A 57 -3.56 -16.72 -17.82
C GLU A 57 -2.20 -17.26 -17.36
N ALA A 58 -1.90 -18.53 -17.67
CA ALA A 58 -0.64 -19.16 -17.30
C ALA A 58 0.57 -18.51 -18.00
N ALA A 59 0.44 -18.15 -19.28
CA ALA A 59 1.48 -17.45 -20.03
C ALA A 59 1.71 -16.05 -19.45
N PHE A 60 0.63 -15.34 -19.10
CA PHE A 60 0.70 -14.02 -18.49
C PHE A 60 1.44 -14.07 -17.16
N LEU A 61 1.02 -14.93 -16.23
CA LEU A 61 1.65 -15.09 -14.91
C LEU A 61 3.14 -15.41 -15.03
N LYS A 62 3.51 -16.29 -15.96
CA LYS A 62 4.91 -16.62 -16.24
C LYS A 62 5.70 -15.43 -16.80
N SER A 63 5.09 -14.66 -17.69
CA SER A 63 5.75 -13.53 -18.37
C SER A 63 6.04 -12.35 -17.43
N VAL A 64 5.19 -12.12 -16.42
CA VAL A 64 5.34 -11.00 -15.46
C VAL A 64 6.08 -11.39 -14.18
N GLU A 65 6.45 -12.66 -14.01
CA GLU A 65 7.18 -13.12 -12.82
C GLU A 65 8.52 -12.38 -12.59
N PRO A 66 9.33 -12.07 -13.61
CA PRO A 66 10.52 -11.24 -13.41
C PRO A 66 10.20 -9.84 -12.85
N ASN A 67 9.06 -9.24 -13.23
CA ASN A 67 8.60 -7.96 -12.69
C ASN A 67 8.18 -8.13 -11.22
N ARG A 68 7.50 -9.22 -10.86
CA ARG A 68 7.15 -9.56 -9.47
C ARG A 68 8.39 -9.69 -8.58
N GLN A 69 9.44 -10.34 -9.09
CA GLN A 69 10.70 -10.45 -8.36
C GLN A 69 11.39 -9.09 -8.18
N ARG A 70 11.38 -8.22 -9.20
CA ARG A 70 11.91 -6.85 -9.06
C ARG A 70 11.06 -6.00 -8.11
N TRP A 71 9.75 -6.22 -8.05
CA TRP A 71 8.87 -5.61 -7.07
C TRP A 71 9.22 -6.05 -5.64
N LEU A 72 9.44 -7.35 -5.40
CA LEU A 72 9.93 -7.87 -4.13
C LEU A 72 11.27 -7.22 -3.71
N GLN A 73 12.22 -7.10 -4.64
CA GLN A 73 13.49 -6.44 -4.37
C GLN A 73 13.33 -4.94 -4.08
N ALA A 74 12.41 -4.26 -4.76
CA ALA A 74 12.11 -2.84 -4.55
C ALA A 74 11.57 -2.56 -3.15
N VAL A 75 10.59 -3.34 -2.67
CA VAL A 75 10.06 -3.20 -1.30
C VAL A 75 11.02 -3.75 -0.25
N GLY A 76 11.93 -4.64 -0.65
CA GLY A 76 12.91 -5.28 0.21
C GLY A 76 12.45 -6.66 0.65
N ASP A 77 13.22 -7.68 0.28
CA ASP A 77 12.91 -9.05 0.66
C ASP A 77 13.38 -9.36 2.09
N PHE A 78 12.45 -9.54 3.02
CA PHE A 78 12.72 -10.04 4.37
C PHE A 78 12.34 -11.52 4.53
N GLY A 79 11.86 -12.17 3.47
CA GLY A 79 11.58 -13.59 3.40
C GLY A 79 10.72 -14.13 4.56
N PRO A 80 10.95 -15.39 4.94
CA PRO A 80 10.53 -15.95 6.22
C PRO A 80 11.72 -15.97 7.21
N GLU A 81 11.53 -15.66 8.49
CA GLU A 81 12.28 -16.39 9.52
C GLU A 81 11.24 -16.84 10.55
N VAL A 82 11.14 -18.15 10.77
CA VAL A 82 9.99 -18.75 11.47
C VAL A 82 10.48 -19.37 12.77
N ASP A 83 10.00 -18.78 13.86
CA ASP A 83 10.12 -19.25 15.23
C ASP A 83 8.79 -19.97 15.58
N GLU A 84 8.86 -21.26 15.91
CA GLU A 84 7.71 -22.13 16.26
C GLU A 84 7.14 -21.87 17.65
N GLY A 85 7.56 -20.80 18.33
CA GLY A 85 6.96 -20.40 19.59
C GLY A 85 5.44 -20.21 19.51
N GLU A 86 4.76 -20.62 20.57
CA GLU A 86 3.31 -20.52 20.68
C GLU A 86 2.82 -19.07 20.58
N PRO A 87 1.67 -18.81 19.94
CA PRO A 87 1.03 -17.50 19.96
C PRO A 87 0.70 -17.10 21.41
N VAL A 88 0.94 -15.83 21.73
CA VAL A 88 0.33 -15.22 22.92
C VAL A 88 -1.03 -14.66 22.50
N ILE A 89 -2.08 -15.08 23.21
CA ILE A 89 -3.47 -14.70 22.94
C ILE A 89 -4.02 -13.95 24.15
N GLU A 90 -4.49 -12.72 23.92
CA GLU A 90 -5.01 -11.84 24.96
C GLU A 90 -6.43 -11.37 24.62
N PRO A 91 -7.37 -11.34 25.58
CA PRO A 91 -8.72 -10.82 25.32
C PRO A 91 -8.68 -9.38 24.79
N PHE A 92 -9.54 -9.08 23.80
CA PHE A 92 -9.66 -7.73 23.25
C PHE A 92 -11.09 -7.19 23.34
N LEU A 93 -12.05 -7.86 22.70
CA LEU A 93 -13.44 -7.42 22.62
C LEU A 93 -14.36 -8.63 22.71
N GLU A 94 -15.41 -8.54 23.52
CA GLU A 94 -16.47 -9.53 23.55
C GLU A 94 -17.83 -8.84 23.75
N ASP A 95 -18.80 -9.17 22.89
CA ASP A 95 -20.19 -8.75 23.05
C ASP A 95 -21.16 -9.90 22.75
N HIS A 96 -22.45 -9.64 22.50
CA HIS A 96 -23.44 -10.67 22.21
C HIS A 96 -23.30 -11.32 20.82
N ARG A 97 -22.52 -10.75 19.91
CA ARG A 97 -22.31 -11.20 18.51
C ARG A 97 -20.86 -11.57 18.19
N ILE A 98 -19.89 -10.96 18.85
CA ILE A 98 -18.48 -10.94 18.46
C ILE A 98 -17.60 -11.37 19.64
N GLU A 99 -16.55 -12.10 19.31
CA GLU A 99 -15.40 -12.38 20.17
C GLU A 99 -14.11 -12.04 19.42
N ALA A 100 -13.16 -11.39 20.07
CA ALA A 100 -11.91 -10.99 19.46
C ALA A 100 -10.75 -10.96 20.47
N TRP A 101 -9.55 -11.23 19.96
CA TRP A 101 -8.33 -11.37 20.74
C TRP A 101 -7.15 -10.71 20.05
N TRP A 102 -6.27 -10.10 20.84
CA TRP A 102 -4.92 -9.80 20.41
C TRP A 102 -4.13 -11.10 20.25
N ILE A 103 -3.46 -11.22 19.12
CA ILE A 103 -2.55 -12.32 18.79
C ILE A 103 -1.16 -11.72 18.62
N THR A 104 -0.20 -12.25 19.38
CA THR A 104 1.23 -11.93 19.22
C THR A 104 1.99 -13.18 18.78
N LEU A 105 2.63 -13.12 17.62
CA LEU A 105 3.37 -14.23 17.00
C LEU A 105 4.88 -13.95 16.94
N PRO A 106 5.72 -14.92 17.35
CA PRO A 106 7.12 -14.96 16.96
C PRO A 106 7.32 -15.01 15.45
N TRP A 107 8.29 -14.22 14.97
CA TRP A 107 8.73 -14.25 13.57
C TRP A 107 10.25 -14.21 13.53
N ARG A 108 10.87 -13.03 13.56
CA ARG A 108 12.31 -12.87 13.32
C ARG A 108 13.05 -12.34 14.55
N GLY A 109 13.89 -13.17 15.17
CA GLY A 109 14.67 -12.79 16.35
C GLY A 109 13.76 -12.30 17.48
N ASN A 110 13.90 -11.03 17.88
CA ASN A 110 13.05 -10.38 18.89
C ASN A 110 11.82 -9.67 18.32
N TYR A 111 11.66 -9.64 16.99
CA TYR A 111 10.51 -9.05 16.35
C TYR A 111 9.30 -9.97 16.49
N ARG A 112 8.15 -9.38 16.78
CA ARG A 112 6.88 -10.07 17.01
C ARG A 112 5.79 -9.43 16.17
N ILE A 113 5.07 -10.23 15.40
CA ILE A 113 3.91 -9.79 14.62
C ILE A 113 2.73 -9.69 15.59
N ARG A 114 1.92 -8.64 15.46
CA ARG A 114 0.77 -8.41 16.32
C ARG A 114 -0.46 -8.06 15.48
N GLY A 115 -1.63 -8.43 15.97
CA GLY A 115 -2.90 -8.00 15.41
C GLY A 115 -4.08 -8.56 16.18
N VAL A 116 -5.26 -8.08 15.85
CA VAL A 116 -6.52 -8.53 16.45
C VAL A 116 -7.22 -9.50 15.51
N LEU A 117 -7.51 -10.71 16.00
CA LEU A 117 -8.40 -11.66 15.33
C LEU A 117 -9.80 -11.52 15.93
N GLY A 118 -10.81 -11.21 15.11
CA GLY A 118 -12.21 -11.15 15.51
C GLY A 118 -13.09 -12.10 14.71
N LEU A 119 -14.01 -12.78 15.41
CA LEU A 119 -14.91 -13.79 14.87
C LEU A 119 -16.37 -13.55 15.33
N PRO A 120 -17.37 -13.98 14.55
CA PRO A 120 -18.74 -14.07 15.03
C PRO A 120 -18.87 -15.23 16.03
N LYS A 121 -19.56 -15.00 17.15
CA LYS A 121 -19.80 -16.02 18.19
C LYS A 121 -20.62 -17.21 17.67
N GLN A 122 -21.56 -16.94 16.77
CA GLN A 122 -22.36 -17.98 16.11
C GLN A 122 -21.80 -18.20 14.71
N ARG A 123 -21.26 -19.41 14.47
CA ARG A 123 -20.71 -19.83 13.17
C ARG A 123 -21.03 -21.30 12.93
N ALA A 124 -21.59 -21.60 11.76
CA ALA A 124 -21.93 -22.96 11.35
C ALA A 124 -20.84 -23.60 10.46
N GLU A 125 -20.02 -22.77 9.82
CA GLU A 125 -19.00 -23.16 8.85
C GLU A 125 -17.68 -22.42 9.08
N ARG A 126 -16.64 -22.83 8.34
CA ARG A 126 -15.38 -22.09 8.27
C ARG A 126 -15.61 -20.74 7.61
N LEU A 127 -15.01 -19.71 8.19
CA LEU A 127 -15.25 -18.33 7.79
C LEU A 127 -14.27 -17.88 6.72
N PRO A 128 -14.71 -17.15 5.68
CA PRO A 128 -13.81 -16.38 4.84
C PRO A 128 -13.09 -15.33 5.71
N LEU A 129 -11.80 -15.15 5.49
CA LEU A 129 -10.94 -14.22 6.23
C LEU A 129 -10.74 -12.93 5.46
N VAL A 130 -10.89 -11.78 6.13
CA VAL A 130 -10.46 -10.48 5.62
C VAL A 130 -9.34 -9.93 6.50
N ILE A 131 -8.18 -9.67 5.90
CA ILE A 131 -7.10 -8.89 6.51
C ILE A 131 -7.51 -7.42 6.43
N ALA A 132 -7.78 -6.80 7.58
CA ALA A 132 -8.26 -5.44 7.69
C ALA A 132 -7.13 -4.49 8.11
N GLN A 133 -6.43 -3.91 7.14
CA GLN A 133 -5.22 -3.13 7.39
C GLN A 133 -5.52 -1.65 7.69
N HIS A 134 -4.99 -1.17 8.80
CA HIS A 134 -5.07 0.23 9.20
C HIS A 134 -4.05 1.13 8.48
N GLY A 135 -4.35 2.43 8.48
CA GLY A 135 -3.53 3.51 7.93
C GLY A 135 -2.52 4.12 8.92
N ILE A 136 -1.84 5.19 8.51
CA ILE A 136 -0.66 5.75 9.22
C ILE A 136 -0.98 6.39 10.57
N GLY A 137 -2.18 6.96 10.73
CA GLY A 137 -2.71 7.56 11.96
C GLY A 137 -3.83 6.74 12.59
N SER A 138 -3.77 5.42 12.43
CA SER A 138 -4.79 4.47 12.81
C SER A 138 -4.16 3.23 13.44
N ASP A 139 -4.98 2.29 13.88
CA ASP A 139 -4.61 1.12 14.66
C ASP A 139 -5.70 0.03 14.49
N PRO A 140 -5.45 -1.21 14.94
CA PRO A 140 -6.48 -2.25 14.95
C PRO A 140 -7.75 -1.82 15.66
N GLU A 141 -7.69 -1.08 16.78
CA GLU A 141 -8.87 -0.60 17.52
C GLU A 141 -9.80 0.25 16.63
N LYS A 142 -9.24 1.08 15.76
CA LYS A 142 -10.00 1.90 14.80
C LYS A 142 -10.73 1.07 13.75
N VAL A 143 -10.14 -0.03 13.30
CA VAL A 143 -10.78 -1.00 12.39
C VAL A 143 -12.06 -1.57 13.01
N PHE A 144 -12.09 -1.76 14.33
CA PHE A 144 -13.26 -2.20 15.08
C PHE A 144 -14.19 -1.06 15.53
N GLY A 145 -13.88 0.19 15.16
CA GLY A 145 -14.69 1.37 15.45
C GLY A 145 -14.52 1.93 16.87
N LEU A 146 -13.53 1.49 17.63
CA LEU A 146 -13.36 1.91 19.03
C LEU A 146 -12.74 3.31 19.16
N THR A 147 -11.92 3.70 18.18
CA THR A 147 -11.17 4.98 18.15
C THR A 147 -11.48 5.80 16.88
N ASP A 148 -12.53 5.46 16.13
CA ASP A 148 -12.87 6.07 14.84
C ASP A 148 -13.83 7.27 14.94
N ALA A 149 -13.44 8.31 15.66
CA ALA A 149 -14.28 9.50 15.84
C ALA A 149 -14.67 10.19 14.52
N SER A 150 -13.86 10.05 13.47
CA SER A 150 -14.13 10.60 12.14
C SER A 150 -15.13 9.77 11.33
N GLY A 151 -15.39 8.50 11.70
CA GLY A 151 -16.23 7.57 10.94
C GLY A 151 -15.60 7.06 9.64
N ALA A 152 -14.33 7.39 9.38
CA ALA A 152 -13.64 7.10 8.12
C ALA A 152 -13.42 5.60 7.90
N TYR A 153 -13.34 4.81 8.97
CA TYR A 153 -13.23 3.36 8.89
C TYR A 153 -14.60 2.69 8.81
N ALA A 154 -15.69 3.42 9.06
CA ALA A 154 -17.05 2.88 9.10
C ALA A 154 -17.19 1.64 10.02
N SER A 155 -16.31 1.46 11.01
CA SER A 155 -16.18 0.23 11.80
C SER A 155 -16.13 -1.05 10.95
N PHE A 156 -15.48 -1.00 9.78
CA PHE A 156 -15.60 -2.02 8.75
C PHE A 156 -15.22 -3.42 9.24
N GLY A 157 -14.26 -3.56 10.17
CA GLY A 157 -13.93 -4.86 10.75
C GLY A 157 -15.08 -5.46 11.55
N ARG A 158 -15.78 -4.64 12.36
CA ARG A 158 -16.94 -5.08 13.13
C ARG A 158 -18.13 -5.41 12.24
N ARG A 159 -18.32 -4.64 11.17
CA ARG A 159 -19.38 -4.89 10.19
C ARG A 159 -19.11 -6.17 9.39
N LEU A 160 -17.88 -6.41 8.94
CA LEU A 160 -17.49 -7.64 8.25
C LEU A 160 -17.76 -8.88 9.11
N ILE A 161 -17.45 -8.82 10.41
CA ILE A 161 -17.75 -9.91 11.33
C ILE A 161 -19.26 -10.16 11.42
N ASN A 162 -20.05 -9.10 11.51
CA ASN A 162 -21.51 -9.19 11.51
C ASN A 162 -22.09 -9.71 10.18
N ASP A 163 -21.36 -9.56 9.09
CA ASP A 163 -21.69 -10.03 7.74
C ASP A 163 -21.13 -11.44 7.42
N GLY A 164 -20.54 -12.13 8.40
CA GLY A 164 -20.14 -13.53 8.28
C GLY A 164 -18.67 -13.77 7.93
N PHE A 165 -17.81 -12.76 8.04
CA PHE A 165 -16.37 -12.89 7.81
C PHE A 165 -15.61 -13.04 9.15
N ALA A 166 -14.48 -13.73 9.10
CA ALA A 166 -13.43 -13.52 10.09
C ALA A 166 -12.62 -12.28 9.71
N VAL A 167 -12.18 -11.51 10.70
CA VAL A 167 -11.34 -10.33 10.47
C VAL A 167 -10.04 -10.47 11.24
N PHE A 168 -8.92 -10.27 10.54
CA PHE A 168 -7.62 -10.06 11.20
C PHE A 168 -7.12 -8.65 10.92
N ALA A 169 -7.00 -7.83 11.97
CA ALA A 169 -6.47 -6.47 11.90
C ALA A 169 -5.00 -6.45 12.39
N PRO A 170 -4.01 -6.60 11.48
CA PRO A 170 -2.58 -6.53 11.83
C PRO A 170 -2.20 -5.14 12.35
N MET A 171 -1.17 -5.08 13.20
CA MET A 171 -0.57 -3.83 13.68
C MET A 171 0.73 -3.56 12.93
N HIS A 172 0.78 -2.42 12.24
CA HIS A 172 1.96 -1.86 11.60
C HIS A 172 2.48 -0.63 12.36
N VAL A 173 3.70 -0.21 12.06
CA VAL A 173 4.30 0.98 12.65
C VAL A 173 3.55 2.21 12.14
N THR A 174 3.02 3.00 13.06
CA THR A 174 2.25 4.23 12.78
C THR A 174 3.11 5.48 12.92
N GLY A 175 2.61 6.59 12.37
CA GLY A 175 3.24 7.91 12.46
C GLY A 175 4.45 8.11 11.55
N GLY A 176 4.53 9.28 10.91
CA GLY A 176 5.61 9.60 9.95
C GLY A 176 7.01 9.58 10.57
N GLY A 177 7.18 10.14 11.78
CA GLY A 177 8.48 10.18 12.47
C GLY A 177 9.06 8.80 12.81
N PRO A 178 8.32 7.94 13.55
CA PRO A 178 8.73 6.56 13.81
C PRO A 178 9.00 5.76 12.53
N ARG A 179 8.11 5.83 11.53
CA ARG A 179 8.31 5.16 10.25
C ARG A 179 9.57 5.63 9.53
N GLY A 180 9.82 6.94 9.45
CA GLY A 180 11.03 7.50 8.84
C GLY A 180 12.32 7.07 9.56
N ARG A 181 12.28 6.92 10.89
CA ARG A 181 13.43 6.36 11.64
C ARG A 181 13.73 4.91 11.24
N LEU A 182 12.71 4.07 11.12
CA LEU A 182 12.89 2.66 10.73
C LEU A 182 13.24 2.52 9.26
N GLU A 183 12.64 3.35 8.39
CA GLU A 183 12.95 3.39 6.97
C GLU A 183 14.44 3.67 6.75
N ARG A 184 15.03 4.63 7.47
CA ARG A 184 16.48 4.89 7.40
C ARG A 184 17.34 3.72 7.87
N LEU A 185 16.88 2.93 8.85
CA LEU A 185 17.56 1.69 9.21
C LEU A 185 17.50 0.67 8.07
N CYS A 186 16.34 0.49 7.45
CA CYS A 186 16.16 -0.39 6.30
C CYS A 186 17.01 0.04 5.10
N LEU A 187 17.09 1.35 4.82
CA LEU A 187 17.90 1.90 3.72
C LEU A 187 19.38 1.51 3.84
N MET A 188 19.95 1.55 5.06
CA MET A 188 21.34 1.11 5.30
C MET A 188 21.53 -0.39 5.08
N LEU A 189 20.46 -1.17 5.10
CA LEU A 189 20.45 -2.61 4.78
C LEU A 189 20.11 -2.88 3.30
N GLY A 190 19.94 -1.84 2.48
CA GLY A 190 19.49 -1.98 1.09
C GLY A 190 18.05 -2.50 0.97
N LYS A 191 17.20 -2.24 1.97
CA LYS A 191 15.79 -2.68 2.03
C LYS A 191 14.88 -1.51 2.39
N LYS A 192 13.57 -1.74 2.48
CA LYS A 192 12.56 -0.75 2.93
C LYS A 192 11.73 -1.30 4.08
N LEU A 193 11.12 -0.42 4.86
CA LEU A 193 10.20 -0.82 5.94
C LEU A 193 9.01 -1.62 5.40
N TRP A 194 8.53 -1.27 4.20
CA TRP A 194 7.49 -2.01 3.47
C TRP A 194 7.80 -3.48 3.36
N GLY A 195 9.02 -3.84 2.98
CA GLY A 195 9.46 -5.22 2.87
C GLY A 195 9.28 -5.99 4.17
N LEU A 196 9.68 -5.40 5.30
CA LEU A 196 9.52 -6.03 6.61
C LEU A 196 8.04 -6.25 6.94
N GLU A 197 7.21 -5.23 6.73
CA GLU A 197 5.77 -5.27 7.05
C GLU A 197 4.92 -6.05 6.02
N ILE A 198 5.38 -6.22 4.79
CA ILE A 198 4.73 -7.09 3.79
C ILE A 198 5.06 -8.56 4.06
N ASN A 199 6.33 -8.87 4.37
CA ASN A 199 6.75 -10.25 4.58
C ASN A 199 6.16 -10.87 5.87
N GLN A 200 5.76 -10.05 6.86
CA GLN A 200 5.03 -10.58 8.03
C GLN A 200 3.65 -11.17 7.69
N TYR A 201 2.99 -10.74 6.61
CA TYR A 201 1.72 -11.33 6.20
C TYR A 201 1.86 -12.81 5.88
N ALA A 202 2.99 -13.22 5.31
CA ALA A 202 3.23 -14.61 4.99
C ALA A 202 3.23 -15.48 6.25
N ARG A 203 3.97 -15.06 7.29
CA ARG A 203 4.00 -15.73 8.60
C ARG A 203 2.65 -15.69 9.31
N LEU A 204 1.95 -14.56 9.24
CA LEU A 204 0.62 -14.41 9.79
C LEU A 204 -0.35 -15.43 9.17
N LEU A 205 -0.36 -15.53 7.85
CA LEU A 205 -1.22 -16.45 7.11
C LEU A 205 -0.86 -17.91 7.39
N ASP A 206 0.42 -18.24 7.60
CA ASP A 206 0.83 -19.58 8.02
C ASP A 206 0.17 -20.03 9.33
N TYR A 207 0.01 -19.10 10.27
CA TYR A 207 -0.70 -19.35 11.52
C TYR A 207 -2.22 -19.37 11.33
N LEU A 208 -2.78 -18.37 10.63
CA LEU A 208 -4.23 -18.24 10.46
C LEU A 208 -4.83 -19.42 9.68
N GLN A 209 -4.15 -19.95 8.66
CA GLN A 209 -4.64 -21.09 7.89
C GLN A 209 -4.74 -22.40 8.70
N GLN A 210 -4.07 -22.49 9.85
CA GLN A 210 -4.15 -23.64 10.76
C GLN A 210 -5.35 -23.57 11.71
N ARG A 211 -6.02 -22.42 11.78
CA ARG A 211 -7.15 -22.21 12.67
C ARG A 211 -8.40 -22.92 12.13
N PRO A 212 -9.04 -23.82 12.90
CA PRO A 212 -10.18 -24.60 12.42
C PRO A 212 -11.41 -23.75 12.07
N GLU A 213 -11.48 -22.52 12.58
CA GLU A 213 -12.56 -21.57 12.33
C GLU A 213 -12.44 -20.87 10.96
N LEU A 214 -11.27 -20.90 10.33
CA LEU A 214 -10.95 -20.11 9.13
C LEU A 214 -10.87 -20.98 7.88
N ASP A 215 -11.32 -20.43 6.76
CA ASP A 215 -11.19 -21.05 5.44
C ASP A 215 -9.91 -20.53 4.73
N PRO A 216 -8.89 -21.38 4.54
CA PRO A 216 -7.62 -20.95 3.95
C PRO A 216 -7.72 -20.60 2.46
N GLU A 217 -8.79 -21.02 1.77
CA GLU A 217 -8.97 -20.73 0.34
C GLU A 217 -9.70 -19.40 0.09
N ARG A 218 -10.33 -18.83 1.13
CA ARG A 218 -11.13 -17.60 1.05
C ARG A 218 -10.52 -16.49 1.89
N ILE A 219 -9.42 -15.91 1.40
CA ILE A 219 -8.69 -14.83 2.06
C ILE A 219 -8.73 -13.55 1.22
N GLY A 220 -9.28 -12.47 1.76
CA GLY A 220 -9.23 -11.12 1.19
C GLY A 220 -8.40 -10.16 2.03
N MET A 221 -8.11 -8.98 1.47
CA MET A 221 -7.45 -7.89 2.16
C MET A 221 -8.12 -6.56 1.84
N TRP A 222 -8.43 -5.78 2.86
CA TRP A 222 -9.04 -4.46 2.74
C TRP A 222 -8.31 -3.48 3.65
N GLY A 223 -7.90 -2.33 3.12
CA GLY A 223 -7.31 -1.29 3.93
C GLY A 223 -7.60 0.11 3.41
N LEU A 224 -7.48 1.09 4.32
CA LEU A 224 -7.65 2.52 4.05
C LEU A 224 -6.31 3.24 4.12
N SER A 225 -6.05 4.17 3.20
CA SER A 225 -4.86 5.04 3.21
C SER A 225 -3.56 4.25 3.09
N LEU A 226 -2.62 4.41 4.03
CA LEU A 226 -1.48 3.52 4.18
C LEU A 226 -1.90 2.03 4.22
N GLY A 227 -3.08 1.69 4.74
CA GLY A 227 -3.60 0.33 4.65
C GLY A 227 -4.05 -0.07 3.25
N GLY A 228 -4.61 0.87 2.49
CA GLY A 228 -4.85 0.69 1.05
C GLY A 228 -3.55 0.48 0.27
N ALA A 229 -2.47 1.15 0.70
CA ALA A 229 -1.12 0.94 0.20
C ALA A 229 -0.66 -0.49 0.40
N TYR A 230 -0.75 -0.99 1.63
CA TYR A 230 -0.39 -2.38 1.92
C TYR A 230 -1.24 -3.36 1.12
N THR A 231 -2.54 -3.11 0.91
CA THR A 231 -3.35 -3.95 0.03
C THR A 231 -2.73 -4.02 -1.36
N LEU A 232 -2.53 -2.87 -2.02
CA LEU A 232 -1.98 -2.83 -3.38
C LEU A 232 -0.56 -3.42 -3.49
N MET A 233 0.28 -3.19 -2.48
CA MET A 233 1.69 -3.64 -2.48
C MET A 233 1.88 -5.11 -2.08
N THR A 234 0.99 -5.65 -1.24
CA THR A 234 1.08 -7.02 -0.70
C THR A 234 0.49 -8.03 -1.66
N LEU A 235 -0.65 -7.73 -2.31
CA LEU A 235 -1.29 -8.69 -3.22
C LEU A 235 -0.31 -9.22 -4.29
N PRO A 236 0.52 -8.41 -4.97
CA PRO A 236 1.53 -8.90 -5.90
C PRO A 236 2.51 -9.93 -5.30
N LEU A 237 2.71 -9.98 -3.99
CA LEU A 237 3.74 -10.80 -3.35
C LEU A 237 3.16 -11.96 -2.54
N GLU A 238 1.87 -11.92 -2.19
CA GLU A 238 1.20 -12.95 -1.40
C GLU A 238 0.02 -13.56 -2.18
N PRO A 239 0.21 -14.70 -2.87
CA PRO A 239 -0.82 -15.31 -3.73
C PRO A 239 -1.98 -15.97 -2.97
N ARG A 240 -1.87 -16.15 -1.64
CA ARG A 240 -2.99 -16.67 -0.82
C ARG A 240 -4.14 -15.67 -0.71
N ILE A 241 -3.86 -14.37 -0.77
CA ILE A 241 -4.89 -13.32 -0.78
C ILE A 241 -5.57 -13.31 -2.16
N LYS A 242 -6.85 -13.66 -2.24
CA LYS A 242 -7.61 -13.81 -3.50
C LYS A 242 -8.26 -12.52 -4.00
N VAL A 243 -8.55 -11.59 -3.07
CA VAL A 243 -9.27 -10.35 -3.35
C VAL A 243 -8.66 -9.19 -2.57
N GLY A 244 -8.51 -8.03 -3.20
CA GLY A 244 -8.00 -6.81 -2.58
C GLY A 244 -8.95 -5.64 -2.73
N VAL A 245 -9.20 -4.89 -1.65
CA VAL A 245 -9.88 -3.59 -1.68
C VAL A 245 -8.92 -2.52 -1.12
N SER A 246 -8.46 -1.62 -1.99
CA SER A 246 -7.54 -0.54 -1.67
C SER A 246 -8.30 0.78 -1.63
N ALA A 247 -8.63 1.25 -0.42
CA ALA A 247 -9.34 2.51 -0.23
C ALA A 247 -8.37 3.67 -0.02
N ALA A 248 -8.63 4.78 -0.71
CA ALA A 248 -7.90 6.05 -0.57
C ALA A 248 -6.37 5.93 -0.73
N TRP A 249 -5.92 5.15 -1.73
CA TRP A 249 -4.49 5.00 -2.04
C TRP A 249 -4.15 5.00 -3.53
N PHE A 250 -4.90 4.22 -4.34
CA PHE A 250 -4.62 4.04 -5.77
C PHE A 250 -4.58 5.41 -6.48
N ASN A 251 -3.49 5.68 -7.22
CA ASN A 251 -3.24 7.01 -7.76
C ASN A 251 -2.34 6.97 -9.01
N HIS A 252 -2.42 8.01 -9.84
CA HIS A 252 -1.42 8.27 -10.87
C HIS A 252 -0.07 8.60 -10.24
N ARG A 253 0.78 7.58 -10.09
CA ARG A 253 1.90 7.67 -9.15
C ARG A 253 2.92 8.75 -9.49
N VAL A 254 3.25 8.93 -10.77
CA VAL A 254 4.19 9.98 -11.19
C VAL A 254 3.75 11.35 -10.68
N ARG A 255 2.48 11.70 -10.89
CA ARG A 255 1.93 12.98 -10.48
C ARG A 255 1.86 13.08 -8.96
N LYS A 256 1.41 12.02 -8.29
CA LYS A 256 1.35 11.94 -6.82
C LYS A 256 2.72 12.12 -6.15
N MET A 257 3.79 11.67 -6.80
CA MET A 257 5.12 11.65 -6.20
C MET A 257 5.93 12.91 -6.52
N VAL A 258 5.88 13.42 -7.76
CA VAL A 258 6.84 14.43 -8.24
C VAL A 258 6.20 15.62 -8.98
N VAL A 259 4.87 15.76 -8.96
CA VAL A 259 4.18 16.93 -9.54
C VAL A 259 3.43 17.66 -8.44
N ASP A 260 3.83 18.90 -8.18
CA ASP A 260 3.16 19.77 -7.22
C ASP A 260 1.93 20.41 -7.87
N ASP A 261 0.77 20.21 -7.26
CA ASP A 261 -0.49 20.73 -7.75
C ASP A 261 -1.44 21.03 -6.56
N PRO A 262 -2.15 22.17 -6.54
CA PRO A 262 -3.02 22.50 -5.41
C PRO A 262 -4.21 21.56 -5.21
N ARG A 263 -4.53 20.69 -6.19
CA ARG A 263 -5.68 19.78 -6.13
C ARG A 263 -5.40 18.48 -5.36
N HIS A 264 -4.14 18.17 -5.07
CA HIS A 264 -3.76 16.99 -4.30
C HIS A 264 -2.48 17.22 -3.50
N SER A 265 -2.20 16.36 -2.51
CA SER A 265 -0.88 16.35 -1.87
C SER A 265 0.17 15.68 -2.76
N CYS A 266 1.34 16.29 -2.91
CA CYS A 266 2.52 15.71 -3.57
C CYS A 266 3.49 15.15 -2.52
N PHE A 267 3.89 13.88 -2.64
CA PHE A 267 4.77 13.26 -1.63
C PHE A 267 6.17 13.86 -1.57
N LEU A 268 6.72 14.34 -2.70
CA LEU A 268 8.00 15.07 -2.70
C LEU A 268 7.99 16.29 -1.75
N SER A 269 6.81 16.88 -1.56
CA SER A 269 6.60 18.04 -0.70
C SER A 269 6.22 17.69 0.75
N THR A 270 6.16 16.39 1.12
CA THR A 270 5.92 15.95 2.51
C THR A 270 7.20 15.46 3.19
N THR A 271 7.10 15.19 4.48
CA THR A 271 8.21 14.61 5.28
C THR A 271 8.10 13.07 5.40
N GLU A 272 7.35 12.43 4.51
CA GLU A 272 7.06 10.99 4.59
C GLU A 272 8.10 10.14 3.86
N GLU A 273 9.29 9.99 4.44
CA GLU A 273 10.42 9.25 3.83
C GLU A 273 10.08 7.82 3.35
N HIS A 274 9.16 7.15 4.04
CA HIS A 274 8.80 5.76 3.74
C HIS A 274 8.16 5.57 2.38
N VAL A 275 7.45 6.55 1.81
CA VAL A 275 6.70 6.36 0.54
C VAL A 275 7.59 6.26 -0.70
N PHE A 276 8.87 6.62 -0.59
CA PHE A 276 9.82 6.59 -1.70
C PHE A 276 10.47 5.22 -1.84
N ILE A 277 10.02 4.42 -2.81
CA ILE A 277 10.48 3.05 -3.02
C ILE A 277 11.32 2.97 -4.31
N PRO A 278 12.49 2.29 -4.30
CA PRO A 278 13.27 2.04 -5.51
C PRO A 278 12.41 1.44 -6.64
N ASN A 279 12.71 1.78 -7.88
CA ASN A 279 11.99 1.32 -9.07
C ASN A 279 10.54 1.82 -9.22
N TRP A 280 9.95 2.39 -8.18
CA TRP A 280 8.72 3.15 -8.32
C TRP A 280 9.03 4.43 -9.13
N LEU A 281 8.26 4.71 -10.19
CA LEU A 281 8.52 5.73 -11.22
C LEU A 281 9.60 5.40 -12.27
N THR A 282 10.34 4.29 -12.16
CA THR A 282 11.25 3.85 -13.23
C THR A 282 10.78 2.58 -13.93
N GLU A 283 10.09 1.71 -13.20
CA GLU A 283 9.49 0.48 -13.72
C GLU A 283 8.00 0.35 -13.37
N PHE A 284 7.62 0.80 -12.18
CA PHE A 284 6.28 0.58 -11.64
C PHE A 284 5.52 1.90 -11.42
N SER A 285 4.23 1.86 -11.71
CA SER A 285 3.15 2.70 -11.19
C SER A 285 2.10 1.81 -10.50
N ASP A 286 1.00 2.39 -10.05
CA ASP A 286 -0.07 1.64 -9.37
C ASP A 286 -0.77 0.65 -10.33
N SER A 287 -0.96 1.03 -11.59
CA SER A 287 -1.49 0.17 -12.66
C SER A 287 -0.62 -1.06 -12.92
N ASP A 288 0.71 -0.90 -12.88
CA ASP A 288 1.67 -1.99 -13.02
C ASP A 288 1.55 -3.00 -11.86
N LEU A 289 1.28 -2.52 -10.64
CA LEU A 289 1.00 -3.42 -9.51
C LEU A 289 -0.31 -4.17 -9.71
N CYS A 290 -1.37 -3.53 -10.23
CA CYS A 290 -2.60 -4.21 -10.60
C CYS A 290 -2.37 -5.31 -11.66
N ALA A 291 -1.46 -5.10 -12.62
CA ALA A 291 -1.07 -6.12 -13.58
C ALA A 291 -0.43 -7.35 -12.88
N LEU A 292 0.35 -7.14 -11.81
CA LEU A 292 0.90 -8.25 -11.01
C LEU A 292 -0.16 -8.95 -10.15
N ILE A 293 -1.28 -8.29 -9.84
CA ILE A 293 -2.40 -8.87 -9.09
C ILE A 293 -3.25 -9.76 -10.00
N ALA A 294 -3.44 -9.34 -11.26
CA ALA A 294 -4.23 -10.09 -12.24
C ALA A 294 -3.77 -11.56 -12.32
N PRO A 295 -4.71 -12.52 -12.41
CA PRO A 295 -6.15 -12.36 -12.63
C PRO A 295 -7.00 -12.31 -11.34
N ARG A 296 -6.39 -12.06 -10.17
CA ARG A 296 -7.13 -11.96 -8.90
C ARG A 296 -7.92 -10.66 -8.82
N ALA A 297 -8.99 -10.65 -8.04
CA ALA A 297 -9.89 -9.50 -7.99
C ALA A 297 -9.29 -8.33 -7.20
N PHE A 298 -9.44 -7.13 -7.73
CA PHE A 298 -8.94 -5.90 -7.12
C PHE A 298 -9.95 -4.74 -7.27
N MET A 299 -10.21 -4.03 -6.18
CA MET A 299 -11.00 -2.81 -6.18
C MET A 299 -10.17 -1.63 -5.66
N ALA A 300 -10.22 -0.52 -6.36
CA ALA A 300 -9.78 0.78 -5.87
C ALA A 300 -10.99 1.59 -5.41
N GLN A 301 -11.00 2.06 -4.15
CA GLN A 301 -12.03 2.98 -3.66
C GLN A 301 -11.46 4.39 -3.57
N VAL A 302 -12.15 5.33 -4.20
CA VAL A 302 -11.67 6.69 -4.40
C VAL A 302 -12.79 7.68 -4.10
N GLY A 303 -12.60 8.46 -3.04
CA GLY A 303 -13.46 9.60 -2.73
C GLY A 303 -13.09 10.81 -3.58
N LYS A 304 -14.05 11.39 -4.30
CA LYS A 304 -13.84 12.61 -5.10
C LYS A 304 -13.48 13.83 -4.24
N CYS A 305 -13.85 13.83 -2.96
CA CYS A 305 -13.53 14.87 -2.00
C CYS A 305 -12.24 14.57 -1.20
N ASP A 306 -11.53 13.49 -1.50
CA ASP A 306 -10.24 13.19 -0.86
C ASP A 306 -9.10 14.04 -1.44
N GLY A 307 -8.51 14.92 -0.64
CA GLY A 307 -7.37 15.74 -1.02
C GLY A 307 -6.05 14.98 -1.21
N ILE A 308 -6.01 13.67 -0.99
CA ILE A 308 -4.85 12.84 -1.31
C ILE A 308 -4.66 12.71 -2.83
N SER A 309 -5.74 12.75 -3.61
CA SER A 309 -5.73 12.38 -5.02
C SER A 309 -6.63 13.32 -5.83
N TRP A 310 -6.17 13.78 -7.00
CA TRP A 310 -7.11 14.38 -7.96
C TRP A 310 -7.78 13.24 -8.74
N TRP A 311 -9.04 12.93 -8.42
CA TRP A 311 -9.73 11.73 -8.91
C TRP A 311 -9.73 11.54 -10.45
N PRO A 312 -9.74 12.57 -11.32
CA PRO A 312 -9.64 12.34 -12.77
C PRO A 312 -8.34 11.66 -13.18
N TRP A 313 -7.23 11.98 -12.52
CA TRP A 313 -5.96 11.29 -12.74
C TRP A 313 -5.98 9.86 -12.22
N VAL A 314 -6.76 9.59 -11.18
CA VAL A 314 -6.95 8.23 -10.69
C VAL A 314 -7.72 7.41 -11.71
N VAL A 315 -8.72 7.99 -12.37
CA VAL A 315 -9.43 7.34 -13.50
C VAL A 315 -8.46 7.02 -14.64
N GLU A 316 -7.62 7.97 -15.06
CA GLU A 316 -6.60 7.74 -16.10
C GLU A 316 -5.67 6.56 -15.76
N GLU A 317 -5.14 6.51 -14.53
CA GLU A 317 -4.30 5.40 -14.09
C GLU A 317 -5.08 4.07 -14.01
N PHE A 318 -6.35 4.13 -13.61
CA PHE A 318 -7.19 2.95 -13.47
C PHE A 318 -7.54 2.33 -14.84
N GLU A 319 -7.77 3.15 -15.86
CA GLU A 319 -8.01 2.67 -17.23
C GLU A 319 -6.81 1.85 -17.76
N VAL A 320 -5.58 2.27 -17.44
CA VAL A 320 -4.37 1.49 -17.76
C VAL A 320 -4.37 0.15 -17.00
N ALA A 321 -4.73 0.16 -15.71
CA ALA A 321 -4.84 -1.07 -14.92
C ALA A 321 -5.90 -2.03 -15.49
N GLN A 322 -7.05 -1.48 -15.93
CA GLN A 322 -8.18 -2.23 -16.47
C GLN A 322 -7.83 -2.92 -17.79
N GLU A 323 -7.02 -2.28 -18.64
CA GLU A 323 -6.57 -2.86 -19.91
C GLU A 323 -5.87 -4.23 -19.73
N HIS A 324 -5.11 -4.40 -18.63
CA HIS A 324 -4.49 -5.70 -18.31
C HIS A 324 -5.52 -6.79 -18.05
N TYR A 325 -6.60 -6.47 -17.32
CA TYR A 325 -7.66 -7.42 -16.98
C TYR A 325 -8.54 -7.74 -18.20
N ASP A 326 -8.84 -6.74 -19.02
CA ASP A 326 -9.63 -6.90 -20.25
C ASP A 326 -8.91 -7.81 -21.25
N LYS A 327 -7.59 -7.63 -21.43
CA LYS A 327 -6.77 -8.50 -22.29
C LYS A 327 -6.73 -9.95 -21.82
N LEU A 328 -6.94 -10.19 -20.52
CA LEU A 328 -7.04 -11.52 -19.93
C LEU A 328 -8.47 -12.08 -19.92
N GLY A 329 -9.46 -11.29 -20.36
CA GLY A 329 -10.87 -11.69 -20.35
C GLY A 329 -11.50 -11.75 -18.95
N VAL A 330 -10.93 -11.01 -17.99
CA VAL A 330 -11.38 -10.95 -16.58
C VAL A 330 -11.64 -9.51 -16.12
N GLY A 331 -12.06 -8.64 -17.04
CA GLY A 331 -12.32 -7.21 -16.78
C GLY A 331 -13.28 -6.95 -15.62
N GLU A 332 -14.19 -7.88 -15.33
CA GLU A 332 -15.14 -7.80 -14.23
C GLU A 332 -14.51 -7.95 -12.83
N LYS A 333 -13.25 -8.41 -12.78
CA LYS A 333 -12.48 -8.60 -11.53
C LYS A 333 -11.73 -7.34 -11.09
N ILE A 334 -11.70 -6.29 -11.90
CA ILE A 334 -11.12 -5.00 -11.51
C ILE A 334 -12.20 -3.91 -11.48
N VAL A 335 -12.34 -3.23 -10.33
CA VAL A 335 -13.40 -2.23 -10.13
C VAL A 335 -12.83 -0.93 -9.57
N LEU A 336 -13.25 0.19 -10.16
CA LEU A 336 -13.07 1.52 -9.58
C LEU A 336 -14.37 1.92 -8.91
N ASP A 337 -14.37 1.92 -7.59
CA ASP A 337 -15.43 2.48 -6.77
C ASP A 337 -15.15 3.97 -6.54
N LEU A 338 -15.68 4.80 -7.45
CA LEU A 338 -15.55 6.25 -7.40
C LEU A 338 -16.80 6.87 -6.74
N HIS A 339 -16.64 7.37 -5.52
CA HIS A 339 -17.74 7.89 -4.70
C HIS A 339 -17.58 9.39 -4.40
N GLU A 340 -18.66 10.07 -4.02
CA GLU A 340 -18.65 11.52 -3.69
C GLU A 340 -18.00 11.85 -2.35
N GLY A 341 -17.59 10.81 -1.60
CA GLY A 341 -17.06 10.89 -0.25
C GLY A 341 -15.63 11.44 -0.16
N GLY A 342 -15.13 11.48 1.08
CA GLY A 342 -13.78 11.95 1.41
C GLY A 342 -12.77 10.81 1.57
N HIS A 343 -11.88 10.97 2.56
CA HIS A 343 -10.88 9.98 2.93
C HIS A 343 -11.48 8.89 3.81
N GLU A 344 -12.22 7.95 3.23
CA GLU A 344 -13.04 6.98 3.97
C GLU A 344 -13.24 5.64 3.25
N ILE A 345 -13.73 4.65 4.00
CA ILE A 345 -14.17 3.35 3.50
C ILE A 345 -15.60 3.47 2.96
N HIS A 346 -15.83 3.02 1.73
CA HIS A 346 -17.16 2.83 1.17
C HIS A 346 -17.57 1.35 1.36
N TYR A 347 -18.30 1.07 2.44
CA TYR A 347 -18.38 -0.31 2.96
C TYR A 347 -19.23 -1.24 2.09
N GLU A 348 -20.36 -0.75 1.60
CA GLU A 348 -21.38 -1.54 0.92
C GLU A 348 -20.81 -2.13 -0.37
N GLU A 349 -20.19 -1.30 -1.20
CA GLU A 349 -19.52 -1.69 -2.44
C GLU A 349 -18.36 -2.65 -2.20
N GLY A 350 -17.53 -2.40 -1.18
CA GLY A 350 -16.43 -3.30 -0.84
C GLY A 350 -16.91 -4.66 -0.30
N LEU A 351 -17.99 -4.68 0.48
CA LEU A 351 -18.61 -5.92 0.96
C LEU A 351 -19.17 -6.76 -0.19
N ASP A 352 -19.88 -6.13 -1.13
CA ASP A 352 -20.45 -6.81 -2.29
C ASP A 352 -19.33 -7.37 -3.20
N PHE A 353 -18.23 -6.64 -3.34
CA PHE A 353 -17.06 -7.11 -4.06
C PHE A 353 -16.38 -8.32 -3.39
N LEU A 354 -16.21 -8.27 -2.06
CA LEU A 354 -15.69 -9.40 -1.29
C LEU A 354 -16.58 -10.63 -1.42
N ARG A 355 -17.91 -10.49 -1.26
CA ARG A 355 -18.87 -11.60 -1.41
C ARG A 355 -18.87 -12.24 -2.80
N ARG A 356 -18.53 -11.47 -3.83
CA ARG A 356 -18.49 -11.97 -5.21
C ARG A 356 -17.24 -12.80 -5.49
N TRP A 357 -16.12 -12.46 -4.87
CA TRP A 357 -14.80 -12.98 -5.27
C TRP A 357 -14.07 -13.78 -4.20
N LEU A 358 -14.58 -13.81 -2.96
CA LEU A 358 -14.22 -14.75 -1.89
C LEU A 358 -15.30 -15.82 -1.76
#